data_AF-A0A971FK94-F1
#
_entry.id   AF-A0A971FK94-F1
#
_cell.length_a   1.000
_cell.length_b   1.000
_cell.length_c   1.000
_cell.angle_alpha   90.00
_cell.angle_beta   90.00
_cell.angle_gamma   90.00
#
_symmetry.space_group_name_H-M   'P 1'
#
loop_
_entity.id
_entity.type
_entity.pdbx_description
1 polymer ?
#
loop_
_entity_poly.entity_id
_entity_poly.type
_entity_poly.pdbx_seq_one_letter_code
_entity_poly.pdbx_strand_id
1 'polypeptide(L)'
;MSKLKRAPRGSNRGTRRNPKLYNLSIITQRVLNVKLSLPPILFFLDEIQRFEPKRESGWINSGLCPFHNDRNVGSFSVNLDSGAFHCFSCGAAGADIIAFYRLKYCCDFMTALRDLEGGAGICQR
;
A
#
# COMPACT_ATOMS: atom_id res chain seq x y z
N MET A 1 18.51 65.61 6.54
CA MET A 1 19.23 64.32 6.48
C MET A 1 18.25 63.19 6.73
N SER A 2 17.75 62.53 5.68
CA SER A 2 16.86 61.37 5.83
C SER A 2 17.24 60.33 4.78
N LYS A 3 18.03 59.34 5.19
CA LYS A 3 18.48 58.23 4.33
C LYS A 3 17.30 57.31 4.03
N LEU A 4 16.79 57.32 2.80
CA LEU A 4 15.96 56.21 2.28
C LEU A 4 16.81 54.94 2.27
N LYS A 5 16.51 53.99 3.17
CA LYS A 5 17.08 52.64 3.11
C LYS A 5 16.30 51.84 2.06
N ARG A 6 16.95 51.48 0.95
CA ARG A 6 16.41 50.55 -0.04
C ARG A 6 16.34 49.14 0.55
N ALA A 7 15.21 48.46 0.38
CA ALA A 7 15.06 47.05 0.73
C ALA A 7 15.93 46.16 -0.18
N PRO A 8 16.50 45.04 0.32
CA PRO A 8 17.25 44.11 -0.52
C PRO A 8 16.30 43.35 -1.45
N ARG A 9 16.70 43.22 -2.72
CA ARG A 9 15.99 42.40 -3.71
C ARG A 9 16.04 40.94 -3.25
N GLY A 10 14.87 40.35 -2.99
CA GLY A 10 14.75 38.92 -2.72
C GLY A 10 15.30 38.13 -3.91
N SER A 11 16.34 37.33 -3.67
CA SER A 11 16.83 36.38 -4.66
C SER A 11 15.80 35.27 -4.80
N ASN A 12 15.01 35.30 -5.88
CA ASN A 12 14.12 34.21 -6.24
C ASN A 12 14.97 33.04 -6.76
N ARG A 13 15.63 32.30 -5.86
CA ARG A 13 16.26 31.03 -6.19
C ARG A 13 15.16 30.00 -6.33
N GLY A 14 14.52 30.00 -7.50
CA GLY A 14 13.71 28.87 -7.96
C GLY A 14 14.57 27.63 -7.92
N THR A 15 14.40 26.80 -6.90
CA THR A 15 15.08 25.52 -6.79
C THR A 15 14.62 24.68 -7.98
N ARG A 16 15.54 24.35 -8.90
CA ARG A 16 15.26 23.36 -9.94
C ARG A 16 15.03 22.02 -9.25
N ARG A 17 13.77 21.69 -9.01
CA ARG A 17 13.37 20.41 -8.41
C ARG A 17 13.76 19.29 -9.37
N ASN A 18 14.49 18.29 -8.87
CA ASN A 18 14.97 17.16 -9.68
C ASN A 18 13.78 16.33 -10.18
N PRO A 19 13.71 16.01 -11.49
CA PRO A 19 12.65 15.21 -12.07
C PRO A 19 12.36 13.87 -11.38
N LYS A 20 13.41 13.19 -10.92
CA LYS A 20 13.28 11.91 -10.22
C LYS A 20 12.69 12.08 -8.81
N LEU A 21 13.00 13.20 -8.15
CA LEU A 21 12.50 13.49 -6.80
C LEU A 21 11.02 13.89 -6.81
N TYR A 22 10.52 14.61 -7.82
CA TYR A 22 9.08 14.91 -7.89
C TYR A 22 8.27 13.63 -8.16
N ASN A 23 8.72 12.76 -9.06
CA ASN A 23 8.00 11.50 -9.35
C ASN A 23 7.95 10.59 -8.13
N LEU A 24 9.07 10.49 -7.39
CA LEU A 24 9.09 9.72 -6.15
C LEU A 24 8.11 10.30 -5.12
N SER A 25 8.05 11.64 -4.99
CA SER A 25 7.09 12.28 -4.09
C SER A 25 5.63 12.04 -4.49
N ILE A 26 5.31 11.93 -5.78
CA ILE A 26 3.96 11.60 -6.25
C ILE A 26 3.64 10.14 -5.92
N ILE A 27 4.55 9.21 -6.20
CA ILE A 27 4.35 7.78 -5.95
C ILE A 27 4.17 7.52 -4.45
N THR A 28 4.98 8.15 -3.59
CA THR A 28 4.84 7.99 -2.14
C THR A 28 3.52 8.54 -1.64
N GLN A 29 3.05 9.68 -2.15
CA GLN A 29 1.74 10.22 -1.81
C GLN A 29 0.59 9.30 -2.24
N ARG A 30 0.67 8.71 -3.44
CA ARG A 30 -0.32 7.74 -3.91
C ARG A 30 -0.39 6.50 -3.00
N VAL A 31 0.75 5.95 -2.64
CA VAL A 31 0.83 4.81 -1.68
C VAL A 31 0.21 5.18 -0.34
N LEU A 32 0.51 6.38 0.18
CA LEU A 32 -0.07 6.85 1.44
C LEU A 32 -1.59 7.02 1.31
N ASN A 33 -2.07 7.59 0.22
CA ASN A 33 -3.51 7.75 -0.02
C ASN A 33 -4.22 6.40 -0.02
N VAL A 34 -3.70 5.40 -0.74
CA VAL A 34 -4.25 4.03 -0.74
C VAL A 34 -4.30 3.45 0.67
N LYS A 35 -3.19 3.56 1.43
CA LYS A 35 -3.11 3.01 2.79
C LYS A 35 -4.05 3.70 3.77
N LEU A 36 -4.36 4.97 3.55
CA LEU A 36 -5.31 5.73 4.37
C LEU A 36 -6.76 5.49 3.96
N SER A 37 -7.03 5.31 2.66
CA SER A 37 -8.39 5.09 2.15
C SER A 37 -8.87 3.64 2.32
N LEU A 38 -7.95 2.69 2.40
CA LEU A 38 -8.25 1.26 2.46
C LEU A 38 -7.56 0.59 3.67
N PRO A 39 -8.23 0.56 4.83
CA PRO A 39 -7.73 -0.13 6.02
C PRO A 39 -7.48 -1.61 5.74
N PRO A 40 -6.38 -2.22 6.25
CA PRO A 40 -6.07 -3.62 6.00
C PRO A 40 -7.17 -4.60 6.42
N ILE A 41 -7.89 -4.32 7.52
CA ILE A 41 -9.01 -5.17 7.96
C ILE A 41 -10.12 -5.25 6.91
N LEU A 42 -10.51 -4.11 6.31
CA LEU A 42 -11.55 -4.08 5.27
C LEU A 42 -11.06 -4.81 4.02
N PHE A 43 -9.82 -4.55 3.61
CA PHE A 43 -9.20 -5.22 2.49
C PHE A 43 -9.19 -6.75 2.63
N PHE A 44 -8.75 -7.27 3.77
CA PHE A 44 -8.64 -8.71 3.97
C PHE A 44 -9.99 -9.42 4.12
N LEU A 45 -11.03 -8.73 4.61
CA LEU A 45 -12.40 -9.27 4.62
C LEU A 45 -12.92 -9.55 3.20
N ASP A 46 -12.57 -8.70 2.24
CA ASP A 46 -12.98 -8.86 0.84
C ASP A 46 -12.11 -9.89 0.10
N GLU A 47 -10.83 -9.97 0.45
CA GLU A 47 -9.83 -10.70 -0.33
C GLU A 47 -9.55 -12.13 0.16
N ILE A 48 -9.88 -12.46 1.40
CA ILE A 48 -9.57 -13.76 2.01
C ILE A 48 -10.87 -14.50 2.35
N GLN A 49 -11.01 -15.70 1.80
CA GLN A 49 -12.15 -16.55 2.08
C GLN A 49 -12.15 -17.02 3.55
N ARG A 50 -13.32 -16.94 4.21
CA ARG A 50 -13.51 -17.32 5.62
C ARG A 50 -12.56 -16.60 6.58
N PHE A 51 -12.28 -15.32 6.29
CA PHE A 51 -11.50 -14.50 7.19
C PHE A 51 -12.34 -14.04 8.38
N GLU A 52 -12.01 -14.58 9.56
CA GLU A 52 -12.67 -14.25 10.83
C GLU A 52 -11.62 -13.73 11.83
N PRO A 53 -11.31 -12.43 11.79
CA PRO A 53 -10.31 -11.87 12.69
C PRO A 53 -10.81 -11.90 14.14
N LYS A 54 -10.00 -12.48 15.04
CA LYS A 54 -10.32 -12.53 16.49
C LYS A 54 -10.00 -11.23 17.24
N ARG A 55 -9.29 -10.31 16.59
CA ARG A 55 -8.87 -9.00 17.10
C ARG A 55 -8.82 -8.02 15.93
N GLU A 56 -8.91 -6.73 16.23
CA GLU A 56 -8.93 -5.66 15.23
C GLU A 56 -7.53 -5.18 14.81
N SER A 57 -6.48 -5.58 15.53
CA SER A 57 -5.10 -5.13 15.30
C SER A 57 -4.06 -6.26 15.45
N GLY A 58 -2.84 -6.00 14.97
CA GLY A 58 -1.71 -6.89 15.05
C GLY A 58 -1.78 -8.11 14.13
N TRP A 59 -0.93 -9.10 14.44
CA TRP A 59 -0.89 -10.36 13.70
C TRP A 59 -2.06 -11.28 14.06
N ILE A 60 -2.72 -11.78 13.02
CA ILE A 60 -3.87 -12.67 13.09
C ILE A 60 -3.65 -13.83 12.14
N ASN A 61 -3.73 -15.05 12.67
CA ASN A 61 -3.75 -16.24 11.85
C ASN A 61 -5.12 -16.34 11.18
N SER A 62 -5.12 -16.25 9.86
CA SER A 62 -6.24 -16.48 8.98
C SER A 62 -6.41 -17.97 8.67
N GLY A 63 -7.63 -18.34 8.26
CA GLY A 63 -7.98 -19.70 7.91
C GLY A 63 -7.29 -20.17 6.63
N LEU A 64 -7.67 -19.64 5.48
CA LEU A 64 -7.23 -20.15 4.17
C LEU A 64 -6.25 -19.19 3.48
N CYS A 65 -5.19 -19.76 2.92
CA CYS A 65 -4.27 -19.00 2.09
C CYS A 65 -4.89 -18.71 0.72
N PRO A 66 -4.89 -17.46 0.25
CA PRO A 66 -5.42 -17.13 -1.08
C PRO A 66 -4.44 -17.43 -2.23
N PHE A 67 -3.19 -17.83 -1.92
CA PHE A 67 -2.12 -18.00 -2.91
C PHE A 67 -1.85 -19.45 -3.31
N HIS A 68 -2.38 -20.42 -2.57
CA HIS A 68 -2.26 -21.83 -2.92
C HIS A 68 -3.49 -22.61 -2.44
N ASN A 69 -3.84 -23.66 -3.17
CA ASN A 69 -5.05 -24.44 -2.92
C ASN A 69 -4.82 -25.46 -1.78
N ASP A 70 -4.79 -24.96 -0.55
CA ASP A 70 -4.59 -25.76 0.66
C ASP A 70 -5.85 -25.79 1.51
N ARG A 71 -6.09 -26.95 2.14
CA ARG A 71 -7.22 -27.19 3.03
C ARG A 71 -6.83 -27.05 4.50
N ASN A 72 -5.53 -26.87 4.79
CA ASN A 72 -5.02 -26.68 6.13
C ASN A 72 -5.28 -25.26 6.62
N VAL A 73 -6.32 -25.17 7.46
CA VAL A 73 -6.72 -23.94 8.14
C VAL A 73 -5.61 -23.48 9.09
N GLY A 74 -5.25 -22.21 9.07
CA GLY A 74 -4.27 -21.61 10.00
C GLY A 74 -2.84 -21.46 9.48
N SER A 75 -2.60 -21.78 8.21
CA SER A 75 -1.29 -21.64 7.54
C SER A 75 -1.00 -20.21 7.04
N PHE A 76 -2.01 -19.34 7.04
CA PHE A 76 -1.91 -17.98 6.54
C PHE A 76 -2.04 -16.98 7.68
N SER A 77 -1.18 -15.97 7.76
CA SER A 77 -1.23 -14.93 8.79
C SER A 77 -1.16 -13.56 8.16
N VAL A 78 -1.93 -12.61 8.69
CA VAL A 78 -2.00 -11.22 8.25
C VAL A 78 -1.80 -10.28 9.42
N ASN A 79 -1.21 -9.12 9.17
CA ASN A 79 -1.11 -8.04 10.14
C ASN A 79 -2.13 -6.95 9.79
N LEU A 80 -3.05 -6.68 10.71
CA LEU A 80 -4.14 -5.73 10.49
C LEU A 80 -3.72 -4.26 10.59
N ASP A 81 -2.53 -3.96 11.11
CA ASP A 81 -2.00 -2.60 11.21
C ASP A 81 -1.19 -2.23 9.95
N SER A 82 -0.28 -3.11 9.53
CA SER A 82 0.62 -2.85 8.40
C SER A 82 0.09 -3.36 7.06
N GLY A 83 -0.83 -4.32 7.08
CA GLY A 83 -1.24 -5.08 5.88
C GLY A 83 -0.22 -6.12 5.44
N ALA A 84 0.80 -6.41 6.26
CA ALA A 84 1.75 -7.48 5.96
C ALA A 84 1.08 -8.85 6.02
N PHE A 85 1.62 -9.83 5.30
CA PHE A 85 1.11 -11.20 5.32
C PHE A 85 2.24 -12.22 5.13
N HIS A 86 1.98 -13.45 5.60
CA HIS A 86 2.87 -14.58 5.42
C HIS A 86 2.07 -15.90 5.42
N CYS A 87 2.33 -16.74 4.43
CA CYS A 87 1.90 -18.13 4.42
C CYS A 87 3.05 -19.05 4.84
N PHE A 88 2.87 -19.78 5.93
CA PHE A 88 3.87 -20.72 6.44
C PHE A 88 3.96 -22.03 5.63
N SER A 89 2.98 -22.31 4.76
CA SER A 89 2.99 -23.50 3.90
C SER A 89 3.64 -23.26 2.54
N CYS A 90 3.28 -22.18 1.84
CA CYS A 90 3.77 -21.91 0.48
C CYS A 90 4.81 -20.80 0.40
N GLY A 91 5.10 -20.10 1.51
CA GLY A 91 6.08 -19.02 1.57
C GLY A 91 5.61 -17.70 0.96
N ALA A 92 4.37 -17.59 0.49
CA ALA A 92 3.82 -16.33 0.00
C ALA A 92 3.85 -15.27 1.11
N ALA A 93 4.51 -14.14 0.86
CA ALA A 93 4.70 -13.09 1.85
C ALA A 93 4.75 -11.70 1.22
N GLY A 94 4.43 -10.68 2.00
CA GLY A 94 4.50 -9.28 1.60
C GLY A 94 4.36 -8.32 2.77
N ALA A 95 4.81 -7.08 2.58
CA ALA A 95 4.89 -6.08 3.65
C ALA A 95 3.67 -5.17 3.76
N ASP A 96 2.77 -5.18 2.77
CA ASP A 96 1.54 -4.39 2.76
C ASP A 96 0.47 -4.97 1.82
N ILE A 97 -0.72 -4.37 1.85
CA ILE A 97 -1.88 -4.74 1.02
C ILE A 97 -1.60 -4.60 -0.48
N ILE A 98 -0.68 -3.71 -0.89
CA ILE A 98 -0.31 -3.53 -2.29
C ILE A 98 0.52 -4.74 -2.75
N ALA A 99 1.46 -5.20 -1.92
CA ALA A 99 2.21 -6.43 -2.18
C ALA A 99 1.27 -7.65 -2.26
N PHE A 100 0.27 -7.72 -1.38
CA PHE A 100 -0.75 -8.78 -1.41
C PHE A 100 -1.50 -8.76 -2.74
N TYR A 101 -2.04 -7.61 -3.12
CA TYR A 101 -2.85 -7.45 -4.33
C TYR A 101 -2.07 -7.86 -5.58
N ARG A 102 -0.83 -7.39 -5.70
CA ARG A 102 0.06 -7.73 -6.81
C ARG A 102 0.35 -9.23 -6.91
N LEU A 103 0.55 -9.88 -5.76
CA LEU A 103 0.83 -11.31 -5.72
C LEU A 103 -0.41 -12.12 -6.11
N LYS A 104 -1.59 -11.72 -5.62
CA LYS A 104 -2.86 -12.43 -5.87
C LYS A 104 -3.31 -12.29 -7.33
N TYR A 105 -3.22 -11.08 -7.87
CA TYR A 105 -3.68 -10.74 -9.22
C TYR A 105 -2.56 -10.67 -10.27
N CYS A 106 -1.35 -11.12 -9.92
CA CYS A 106 -0.21 -11.24 -10.83
C CYS A 106 0.11 -9.97 -11.63
N CYS A 107 0.16 -8.81 -10.97
CA CYS A 107 0.36 -7.53 -11.66
C CYS A 107 1.47 -6.64 -11.10
N ASP A 108 1.84 -5.64 -11.92
CA ASP A 108 2.85 -4.66 -11.57
C ASP A 108 2.33 -3.64 -10.55
N PHE A 109 3.27 -2.95 -9.91
CA PHE A 109 2.98 -2.03 -8.82
C PHE A 109 2.11 -0.85 -9.24
N MET A 110 2.32 -0.31 -10.45
CA MET A 110 1.57 0.87 -10.90
C MET A 110 0.13 0.51 -11.25
N THR A 111 -0.11 -0.70 -11.77
CA THR A 111 -1.46 -1.21 -12.01
C THR A 111 -2.17 -1.49 -10.70
N ALA A 112 -1.53 -2.20 -9.75
CA ALA A 112 -2.12 -2.44 -8.44
C ALA A 112 -2.47 -1.13 -7.70
N LEU A 113 -1.61 -0.11 -7.76
CA LEU A 113 -1.92 1.21 -7.18
C LEU A 113 -3.15 1.84 -7.81
N ARG A 114 -3.29 1.80 -9.14
CA ARG A 114 -4.47 2.36 -9.82
C ARG A 114 -5.76 1.63 -9.43
N ASP A 115 -5.70 0.30 -9.35
CA ASP A 115 -6.87 -0.51 -9.01
C ASP A 115 -7.30 -0.25 -7.56
N LEU A 116 -6.35 -0.19 -6.63
CA LEU A 116 -6.59 0.09 -5.20
C LEU A 116 -7.02 1.54 -4.93
N GLU A 117 -6.73 2.49 -5.83
CA GLU A 117 -7.24 3.88 -5.75
C GLU A 117 -8.71 4.00 -6.19
N GLY A 118 -9.40 2.89 -6.48
CA GLY A 118 -10.79 2.87 -6.94
C GLY A 118 -10.91 2.74 -8.47
N GLY A 119 -9.80 2.59 -9.18
CA GLY A 119 -9.77 2.29 -10.61
C GLY A 119 -10.05 0.82 -10.92
N ALA A 120 -10.95 0.15 -10.16
CA ALA A 120 -11.18 -1.29 -10.15
C ALA A 120 -11.32 -1.91 -11.57
N GLY A 121 -10.19 -2.29 -12.14
CA GLY A 121 -10.07 -3.10 -13.36
C GLY A 121 -9.32 -4.41 -13.12
N ILE A 122 -9.22 -4.82 -11.85
CA ILE A 122 -8.71 -6.08 -11.27
C ILE A 122 -7.59 -6.72 -12.11
N CYS A 123 -6.52 -5.98 -12.41
CA CYS A 123 -5.33 -6.47 -13.09
C CYS A 123 -5.58 -7.53 -14.20
N GLN A 124 -6.35 -7.12 -15.21
CA GLN A 124 -6.75 -7.81 -16.46
C GLN A 124 -6.02 -9.12 -16.82
N ARG A 125 -6.63 -10.26 -16.46
CA ARG A 125 -6.47 -11.54 -17.15
C ARG A 125 -7.80 -12.29 -17.22
#